data_AF-A0A940CXD8-F1
#
_entry.id   AF-A0A940CXD8-F1
#
_cell.length_a   1.000
_cell.length_b   1.000
_cell.length_c   1.000
_cell.angle_alpha   90.00
_cell.angle_beta   90.00
_cell.angle_gamma   90.00
#
_symmetry.space_group_name_H-M   'P 1'
#
loop_
_entity.id
_entity.type
_entity.pdbx_description
1 polymer ?
#
loop_
_entity_poly.entity_id
_entity_poly.type
_entity_poly.pdbx_seq_one_letter_code
_entity_poly.pdbx_strand_id
1 'polypeptide(L)'
;MSTKKLFYFLIAFLLIAYIFYPSFQRKFLQEKQTPSSSFYSEKSDNLSPNYPEDYITTTDAANYIGQEKTVCGRIASTKYAYFANGEPTFLNFDRPYPNHTFTAVIWGKDRSKFNSPPESYYSGKFICVHGLISSYRGIPQIVVRDPSQITIPE
;
A
#
# COMPACT_ATOMS: atom_id res chain seq x y z
N MET A 1 -37.66 -49.18 -13.02
CA MET A 1 -37.92 -47.76 -13.33
C MET A 1 -36.82 -47.27 -14.26
N SER A 2 -37.15 -46.76 -15.45
CA SER A 2 -36.15 -46.42 -16.49
C SER A 2 -35.19 -45.32 -16.02
N THR A 3 -33.90 -45.46 -16.30
CA THR A 3 -32.83 -44.50 -15.92
C THR A 3 -33.11 -43.07 -16.38
N LYS A 4 -33.81 -42.91 -17.50
CA LYS A 4 -34.26 -41.61 -18.00
C LYS A 4 -35.27 -40.96 -17.05
N LYS A 5 -36.23 -41.73 -16.51
CA LYS A 5 -37.22 -41.21 -15.54
C LYS A 5 -36.54 -40.78 -14.24
N LEU A 6 -35.57 -41.54 -13.75
CA LEU A 6 -34.83 -41.20 -12.53
C LEU A 6 -34.04 -39.89 -12.68
N PHE A 7 -33.46 -39.64 -13.85
CA PHE A 7 -32.73 -38.41 -14.14
C PHE A 7 -33.64 -37.17 -14.14
N TYR A 8 -34.83 -37.27 -14.74
CA TYR A 8 -35.83 -36.19 -14.71
C TYR A 8 -36.34 -35.91 -13.29
N PHE A 9 -36.51 -36.95 -12.47
CA PHE A 9 -36.89 -36.76 -11.07
C PHE A 9 -35.81 -36.03 -10.26
N LEU A 10 -34.51 -36.33 -10.48
CA LEU A 10 -33.42 -35.65 -9.80
C LEU A 10 -33.30 -34.16 -10.19
N ILE A 11 -33.41 -33.86 -11.50
CA ILE A 11 -33.35 -32.46 -11.98
C ILE A 11 -34.57 -31.67 -11.48
N ALA A 12 -35.77 -32.25 -11.56
CA ALA A 12 -36.97 -31.60 -11.04
C ALA A 12 -36.87 -31.34 -9.53
N PHE A 13 -36.29 -32.26 -8.76
CA PHE A 13 -36.10 -32.09 -7.31
C PHE A 13 -35.11 -30.96 -6.99
N LEU A 14 -34.01 -30.83 -7.75
CA LEU A 14 -33.05 -29.72 -7.58
C LEU A 14 -33.65 -28.36 -7.94
N LEU A 15 -34.44 -28.27 -9.00
CA LEU A 15 -35.13 -27.04 -9.38
C LEU A 15 -36.21 -26.64 -8.37
N ILE A 16 -36.99 -27.61 -7.87
CA ILE A 16 -38.00 -27.36 -6.83
C ILE A 16 -37.33 -26.94 -5.52
N ALA A 17 -36.22 -27.57 -5.12
CA ALA A 17 -35.46 -27.17 -3.95
C ALA A 17 -34.93 -25.73 -4.04
N TYR A 18 -34.51 -25.28 -5.24
CA TYR A 18 -34.07 -23.90 -5.45
C TYR A 18 -35.20 -22.88 -5.31
N ILE A 19 -36.42 -23.22 -5.76
CA ILE A 19 -37.60 -22.35 -5.64
C ILE A 19 -38.13 -22.30 -4.20
N PHE A 20 -38.11 -23.43 -3.48
CA PHE A 20 -38.68 -23.54 -2.13
C PHE A 20 -37.71 -23.19 -0.99
N TYR A 21 -36.39 -23.23 -1.21
CA TYR A 21 -35.38 -22.88 -0.21
C TYR A 21 -34.49 -21.68 -0.63
N PRO A 22 -35.06 -20.48 -0.84
CA PRO A 22 -34.28 -19.26 -1.15
C PRO A 22 -33.39 -18.79 0.00
N SER A 23 -33.54 -19.37 1.19
CA SER A 23 -32.75 -19.06 2.40
C SER A 23 -31.26 -19.39 2.26
N PHE A 24 -30.87 -20.30 1.37
CA PHE A 24 -29.46 -20.67 1.17
C PHE A 24 -28.66 -19.56 0.46
N GLN A 25 -29.26 -18.86 -0.51
CA GLN A 25 -28.64 -17.71 -1.19
C GLN A 25 -28.48 -16.49 -0.26
N ARG A 26 -29.40 -16.29 0.71
CA ARG A 26 -29.27 -15.20 1.69
C ARG A 26 -28.03 -15.35 2.58
N LYS A 27 -27.68 -16.58 2.94
CA LYS A 27 -26.51 -16.86 3.79
C LYS A 27 -25.19 -16.51 3.10
N PHE A 28 -25.14 -16.56 1.77
CA PHE A 28 -23.95 -16.23 0.97
C PHE A 28 -23.84 -14.72 0.66
N LEU A 29 -24.93 -13.96 0.74
CA LEU A 29 -24.92 -12.50 0.58
C LEU A 29 -24.67 -11.74 1.89
N GLN A 30 -24.88 -12.37 3.04
CA GLN A 30 -24.52 -11.79 4.36
C GLN A 30 -23.03 -11.82 4.66
N GLU A 31 -22.22 -12.65 3.98
CA GLU A 31 -20.78 -12.71 4.19
C GLU A 31 -20.00 -11.58 3.47
N LYS A 32 -20.67 -10.79 2.63
CA LYS A 32 -20.11 -9.58 1.98
C LYS A 32 -20.54 -8.27 2.64
N GLN A 33 -21.14 -8.34 3.82
CA GLN A 33 -21.50 -7.16 4.58
C GLN A 33 -20.43 -6.90 5.65
N THR A 34 -19.67 -5.84 5.40
CA THR A 34 -18.85 -5.12 6.38
C THR A 34 -19.51 -5.12 7.76
N PRO A 35 -18.84 -5.54 8.83
CA PRO A 35 -19.39 -5.44 10.16
C PRO A 35 -19.66 -3.96 10.47
N SER A 36 -20.92 -3.69 10.77
CA SER A 36 -21.44 -2.43 11.28
C SER A 36 -20.62 -1.92 12.46
N SER A 37 -20.28 -0.65 12.36
CA SER A 37 -19.51 0.25 13.23
C SER A 37 -20.05 0.46 14.66
N SER A 38 -20.55 -0.55 15.36
CA SER A 38 -21.04 -0.38 16.75
C SER A 38 -20.65 -1.48 17.74
N PHE A 39 -19.71 -2.38 17.39
CA PHE A 39 -19.23 -3.41 18.31
C PHE A 39 -17.72 -3.70 18.19
N TYR A 40 -16.92 -2.65 18.00
CA TYR A 40 -15.46 -2.69 18.23
C TYR A 40 -15.13 -1.73 19.37
N SER A 41 -15.46 -2.14 20.59
CA SER A 41 -14.96 -1.53 21.82
C SER A 41 -14.46 -2.62 22.76
N GLU A 42 -13.48 -3.39 22.31
CA GLU A 42 -12.63 -4.20 23.19
C GLU A 42 -11.17 -4.02 22.77
N LYS A 43 -10.57 -2.96 23.32
CA LYS A 43 -9.19 -2.90 23.82
C LYS A 43 -8.17 -3.83 23.11
N SER A 44 -7.67 -3.39 21.96
CA SER A 44 -6.32 -3.72 21.51
C SER A 44 -5.37 -2.64 22.02
N ASP A 45 -4.54 -2.97 23.00
CA ASP A 45 -3.48 -2.08 23.46
C ASP A 45 -2.50 -1.80 22.29
N ASN A 46 -2.52 -0.54 21.84
CA ASN A 46 -1.61 0.20 20.95
C ASN A 46 -0.41 -0.54 20.34
N LEU A 47 -0.56 -1.07 19.11
CA LEU A 47 0.55 -1.43 18.23
C LEU A 47 0.37 -0.90 16.79
N SER A 48 -0.50 0.10 16.61
CA SER A 48 -0.63 0.80 15.33
C SER A 48 0.41 1.91 15.31
N PRO A 49 1.30 1.95 14.30
CA PRO A 49 2.28 3.02 14.23
C PRO A 49 1.58 4.39 14.17
N ASN A 50 2.15 5.39 14.82
CA ASN A 50 1.67 6.75 14.80
C ASN A 50 1.92 7.37 13.41
N TYR A 51 1.00 7.13 12.49
CA TYR A 51 1.05 7.69 11.14
C TYR A 51 0.55 9.15 11.14
N PRO A 52 1.10 10.01 10.27
CA PRO A 52 0.54 11.35 10.06
C PRO A 52 -0.90 11.22 9.55
N GLU A 53 -1.88 11.91 10.14
CA GLU A 53 -3.31 11.77 9.80
C GLU A 53 -3.62 11.92 8.29
N ASP A 54 -2.96 12.87 7.62
CA ASP A 54 -3.23 13.22 6.21
C ASP A 54 -2.20 12.66 5.21
N TYR A 55 -1.60 11.51 5.50
CA TYR A 55 -0.68 10.88 4.55
C TYR A 55 -1.40 10.21 3.37
N ILE A 56 -0.70 10.10 2.25
CA ILE A 56 -1.15 9.31 1.10
C ILE A 56 -0.24 8.09 0.91
N THR A 57 -0.77 7.05 0.29
CA THR A 57 0.03 5.89 -0.09
C THR A 57 0.97 6.23 -1.26
N THR A 58 2.07 5.50 -1.33
CA THR A 58 2.99 5.48 -2.47
C THR A 58 2.31 5.17 -3.80
N THR A 59 1.30 4.29 -3.80
CA THR A 59 0.52 3.94 -5.00
C THR A 59 -0.41 5.08 -5.45
N ASP A 60 -0.90 5.90 -4.53
CA ASP A 60 -1.76 7.04 -4.85
C ASP A 60 -0.98 8.29 -5.25
N ALA A 61 0.32 8.35 -4.97
CA ALA A 61 1.17 9.53 -5.15
C ALA A 61 1.14 10.12 -6.57
N ALA A 62 0.94 9.28 -7.60
CA ALA A 62 0.83 9.74 -8.99
C ALA A 62 -0.36 10.72 -9.21
N ASN A 63 -1.44 10.59 -8.43
CA ASN A 63 -2.60 11.46 -8.51
C ASN A 63 -2.35 12.86 -7.90
N TYR A 64 -1.24 13.04 -7.20
CA TYR A 64 -0.89 14.25 -6.46
C TYR A 64 0.37 14.94 -6.98
N ILE A 65 0.81 14.62 -8.21
CA ILE A 65 1.93 15.30 -8.86
C ILE A 65 1.67 16.82 -8.90
N GLY A 66 2.68 17.60 -8.51
CA GLY A 66 2.61 19.05 -8.41
C GLY A 66 2.12 19.58 -7.06
N GLN A 67 1.80 18.68 -6.11
CA GLN A 67 1.35 19.05 -4.76
C GLN A 67 2.37 18.67 -3.70
N GLU A 68 2.38 19.41 -2.60
CA GLU A 68 3.10 19.00 -1.38
C GLU A 68 2.21 18.10 -0.53
N LYS A 69 2.68 16.88 -0.28
CA LYS A 69 1.98 15.87 0.52
C LYS A 69 3.00 15.03 1.31
N THR A 70 2.50 14.31 2.29
CA THR A 70 3.25 13.27 3.00
C THR A 70 2.94 11.92 2.36
N VAL A 71 3.95 11.23 1.85
CA VAL A 71 3.83 9.92 1.21
C VAL A 71 4.49 8.88 2.11
N CYS A 72 3.75 7.85 2.52
CA CYS A 72 4.28 6.80 3.37
C CYS A 72 4.28 5.44 2.69
N GLY A 73 5.31 4.64 2.96
CA GLY A 73 5.41 3.27 2.48
C GLY A 73 6.70 2.59 2.94
N ARG A 74 6.90 1.35 2.49
CA ARG A 74 8.06 0.55 2.88
C ARG A 74 9.20 0.69 1.88
N ILE A 75 10.42 0.91 2.35
CA ILE A 75 11.61 0.91 1.50
C ILE A 75 11.97 -0.52 1.12
N ALA A 76 11.78 -0.84 -0.16
CA ALA A 76 12.04 -2.16 -0.72
C ALA A 76 13.43 -2.30 -1.33
N SER A 77 14.04 -1.20 -1.78
CA SER A 77 15.45 -1.19 -2.19
C SER A 77 16.06 0.20 -2.02
N THR A 78 17.36 0.24 -1.80
CA THR A 78 18.14 1.47 -1.73
C THR A 78 19.35 1.40 -2.66
N LYS A 79 19.80 2.54 -3.17
CA LYS A 79 21.04 2.61 -3.95
C LYS A 79 21.66 4.00 -3.86
N TYR A 80 22.92 4.06 -3.44
CA TYR A 80 23.76 5.24 -3.62
C TYR A 80 24.50 5.14 -4.97
N ALA A 81 24.14 5.99 -5.93
CA ALA A 81 24.73 6.01 -7.26
C ALA A 81 25.89 7.03 -7.32
N TYR A 82 26.95 6.77 -6.56
CA TYR A 82 28.11 7.67 -6.41
C TYR A 82 28.88 8.00 -7.69
N PHE A 83 28.73 7.20 -8.75
CA PHE A 83 29.32 7.50 -10.06
C PHE A 83 28.42 8.33 -10.99
N ALA A 84 27.15 8.52 -10.63
CA ALA A 84 26.21 9.28 -11.44
C ALA A 84 26.31 10.78 -11.13
N ASN A 85 25.97 11.63 -12.11
CA ASN A 85 25.97 13.07 -11.93
C ASN A 85 25.07 13.47 -10.75
N GLY A 86 25.60 14.29 -9.84
CA GLY A 86 24.92 14.71 -8.60
C GLY A 86 24.86 13.63 -7.50
N GLU A 87 25.45 12.45 -7.73
CA GLU A 87 25.63 11.38 -6.76
C GLU A 87 24.35 11.06 -5.97
N PRO A 88 23.22 10.76 -6.64
CA PRO A 88 21.94 10.59 -5.98
C PRO A 88 21.88 9.30 -5.17
N THR A 89 21.05 9.34 -4.15
CA THR A 89 20.63 8.19 -3.35
C THR A 89 19.15 7.97 -3.55
N PHE A 90 18.81 6.76 -3.95
CA PHE A 90 17.44 6.35 -4.19
C PHE A 90 16.95 5.50 -3.01
N LEU A 91 15.82 5.88 -2.44
CA LEU A 91 15.03 5.06 -1.53
C LEU A 91 13.74 4.70 -2.28
N ASN A 92 13.67 3.45 -2.75
CA ASN A 92 12.58 2.99 -3.62
C ASN A 92 11.54 2.24 -2.80
N PHE A 93 10.28 2.61 -2.98
CA PHE A 93 9.18 2.14 -2.16
C PHE A 93 8.44 0.93 -2.77
N ASP A 94 7.89 0.11 -1.88
CA ASP A 94 7.03 -1.07 -2.04
C ASP A 94 7.63 -2.24 -2.81
N ARG A 95 8.33 -1.98 -3.91
CA ARG A 95 8.97 -2.97 -4.76
C ARG A 95 10.40 -2.53 -5.08
N PRO A 96 11.33 -3.45 -5.28
CA PRO A 96 12.68 -3.09 -5.66
C PRO A 96 12.70 -2.43 -7.05
N TYR A 97 13.74 -1.62 -7.31
CA TYR A 97 14.03 -1.13 -8.66
C TYR A 97 14.10 -2.29 -9.68
N PRO A 98 13.58 -2.13 -10.92
CA PRO A 98 12.97 -0.92 -11.49
C PRO A 98 11.44 -0.79 -11.26
N ASN A 99 10.82 -1.69 -10.51
CA ASN A 99 9.35 -1.81 -10.44
C ASN A 99 8.71 -1.10 -9.23
N HIS A 100 9.43 -0.18 -8.62
CA HIS A 100 9.00 0.59 -7.45
C HIS A 100 7.85 1.54 -7.81
N THR A 101 7.02 1.84 -6.82
CA THR A 101 5.82 2.68 -6.97
C THR A 101 6.11 4.16 -6.76
N PHE A 102 7.11 4.46 -5.92
CA PHE A 102 7.50 5.81 -5.53
C PHE A 102 8.99 5.83 -5.14
N THR A 103 9.62 7.00 -5.25
CA THR A 103 11.03 7.19 -4.87
C THR A 103 11.25 8.44 -4.04
N ALA A 104 11.97 8.31 -2.92
CA ALA A 104 12.61 9.47 -2.30
C ALA A 104 14.05 9.58 -2.82
N VAL A 105 14.40 10.75 -3.34
CA VAL A 105 15.72 11.03 -3.92
C VAL A 105 16.48 12.00 -3.01
N ILE A 106 17.64 11.59 -2.51
CA ILE A 106 18.56 12.45 -1.75
C ILE A 106 19.78 12.72 -2.65
N TRP A 107 20.01 13.98 -3.02
CA TRP A 107 21.17 14.35 -3.84
C TRP A 107 22.46 14.34 -3.01
N GLY A 108 23.61 14.10 -3.65
CA GLY A 108 24.91 14.03 -2.97
C GLY A 108 25.21 15.26 -2.10
N LYS A 109 24.87 16.45 -2.60
CA LYS A 109 25.01 17.72 -1.87
C LYS A 109 24.22 17.80 -0.55
N ASP A 110 23.18 16.99 -0.39
CA ASP A 110 22.31 16.95 0.78
C ASP A 110 22.62 15.74 1.69
N ARG A 111 23.42 14.75 1.22
CA ARG A 111 23.75 13.53 1.98
C ARG A 111 24.48 13.82 3.30
N SER A 112 25.35 14.83 3.33
CA SER A 112 26.14 15.17 4.53
C SER A 112 25.29 15.64 5.73
N LYS A 113 24.03 16.00 5.50
CA LYS A 113 23.08 16.36 6.56
C LYS A 113 22.56 15.16 7.34
N PHE A 114 22.72 13.95 6.81
CA PHE A 114 22.26 12.72 7.45
C PHE A 114 23.35 12.14 8.34
N ASN A 115 23.00 11.77 9.57
CA ASN A 115 23.95 11.20 10.55
C ASN A 115 24.49 9.82 10.16
N SER A 116 23.75 9.10 9.31
CA SER A 116 24.08 7.77 8.83
C SER A 116 23.85 7.71 7.32
N PRO A 117 24.58 6.87 6.56
CA PRO A 117 24.32 6.66 5.14
C PRO A 117 22.84 6.31 4.90
N PRO A 118 22.08 7.16 4.18
CA PRO A 118 20.63 6.98 4.02
C PRO A 118 20.23 5.62 3.44
N GLU A 119 21.00 5.10 2.49
CA GLU A 119 20.79 3.82 1.83
C GLU A 119 20.91 2.63 2.79
N SER A 120 21.74 2.74 3.82
CA SER A 120 21.87 1.70 4.85
C SER A 120 20.83 1.91 5.94
N TYR A 121 20.64 3.15 6.40
CA TYR A 121 19.77 3.45 7.52
C TYR A 121 18.29 3.20 7.24
N TYR A 122 17.79 3.59 6.05
CA TYR A 122 16.36 3.46 5.72
C TYR A 122 15.99 2.12 5.06
N SER A 123 16.96 1.25 4.75
CA SER A 123 16.69 -0.02 4.10
C SER A 123 15.70 -0.87 4.90
N GLY A 124 14.62 -1.31 4.25
CA GLY A 124 13.58 -2.17 4.84
C GLY A 124 12.65 -1.48 5.84
N LYS A 125 12.87 -0.19 6.17
CA LYS A 125 12.01 0.57 7.07
C LYS A 125 10.72 0.99 6.39
N PHE A 126 9.66 1.16 7.19
CA PHE A 126 8.49 1.92 6.79
C PHE A 126 8.74 3.39 7.15
N ILE A 127 8.66 4.29 6.19
CA ILE A 127 8.92 5.72 6.40
C ILE A 127 7.84 6.57 5.73
N CYS A 128 7.70 7.79 6.20
CA CYS A 128 6.92 8.84 5.57
C CYS A 128 7.85 9.94 5.06
N VAL A 129 7.59 10.44 3.86
CA VAL A 129 8.39 11.48 3.21
C VAL A 129 7.48 12.64 2.83
N HIS A 130 7.80 13.82 3.33
CA HIS A 130 7.05 15.05 3.05
C HIS A 130 7.74 15.92 2.01
N GLY A 131 6.97 16.43 1.05
CA GLY A 131 7.44 17.44 0.10
C GLY A 131 6.68 17.43 -1.21
N LEU A 132 7.18 18.21 -2.17
CA LEU A 132 6.61 18.32 -3.51
C LEU A 132 6.75 17.01 -4.29
N ILE A 133 5.62 16.43 -4.68
CA ILE A 133 5.57 15.25 -5.54
C ILE A 133 5.81 15.68 -6.98
N SER A 134 6.83 15.10 -7.59
CA SER A 134 7.18 15.28 -9.02
C SER A 134 7.17 13.92 -9.72
N SER A 135 7.24 13.90 -11.05
CA SER A 135 7.41 12.66 -11.81
C SER A 135 8.77 12.63 -12.48
N TYR A 136 9.44 11.47 -12.42
CA TYR A 136 10.63 11.21 -13.21
C TYR A 136 10.46 9.87 -13.94
N ARG A 137 10.48 9.93 -15.27
CA ARG A 137 10.26 8.76 -16.16
C ARG A 137 8.97 7.98 -15.83
N GLY A 138 7.91 8.69 -15.45
CA GLY A 138 6.62 8.11 -15.14
C GLY A 138 6.47 7.61 -13.70
N ILE A 139 7.52 7.67 -12.87
CA ILE A 139 7.45 7.27 -11.45
C ILE A 139 7.37 8.52 -10.58
N PRO A 140 6.40 8.61 -9.65
CA PRO A 140 6.33 9.73 -8.72
C PRO A 140 7.50 9.70 -7.72
N GLN A 141 8.00 10.88 -7.37
CA GLN A 141 9.14 11.03 -6.46
C GLN A 141 9.07 12.33 -5.64
N ILE A 142 9.71 12.33 -4.48
CA ILE A 142 10.04 13.54 -3.70
C ILE A 142 11.57 13.68 -3.64
N VAL A 143 12.06 14.89 -3.88
CA VAL A 143 13.46 15.24 -3.61
C VAL A 143 13.57 15.65 -2.14
N VAL A 144 14.35 14.89 -1.38
CA VAL A 144 14.62 15.13 0.03
C VAL A 144 15.90 15.97 0.15
N ARG A 145 15.76 17.17 0.71
CA ARG A 145 16.85 18.15 0.92
C ARG A 145 17.27 18.25 2.37
N ASP A 146 16.42 17.83 3.31
CA ASP A 146 16.69 17.82 4.74
C ASP A 146 16.18 16.53 5.39
N PRO A 147 16.91 15.95 6.36
CA PRO A 147 16.44 14.78 7.11
C PRO A 147 15.06 14.98 7.77
N SER A 148 14.68 16.21 8.13
CA SER A 148 13.38 16.51 8.74
C SER A 148 12.17 16.19 7.86
N GLN A 149 12.38 16.03 6.54
CA GLN A 149 11.34 15.62 5.60
C GLN A 149 11.02 14.12 5.70
N ILE A 150 11.83 13.33 6.42
CA ILE A 150 11.62 11.89 6.59
C ILE A 150 11.26 11.61 8.05
N THR A 151 10.14 10.93 8.28
CA THR A 151 9.76 10.42 9.59
C THR A 151 9.62 8.90 9.55
N ILE A 152 9.90 8.26 10.69
CA ILE A 152 9.63 6.84 10.92
C ILE A 152 8.45 6.81 11.89
N PRO A 153 7.24 6.39 11.45
CA PRO A 153 6.10 6.19 12.35
C PRO A 153 6.48 5.19 13.46
N GLU A 154 6.24 5.57 14.71
CA GLU A 154 6.49 4.74 15.91
C GLU A 154 5.36 3.77 16.17
#